data_AF-A0A2N9GF10-F1
#
_entry.id   AF-A0A2N9GF10-F1
#
_cell.length_a   1.000
_cell.length_b   1.000
_cell.length_c   1.000
_cell.angle_alpha   90.00
_cell.angle_beta   90.00
_cell.angle_gamma   90.00
#
_symmetry.space_group_name_H-M   'P 1'
#
loop_
_entity.id
_entity.type
_entity.pdbx_description
1 polymer ?
#
loop_
_entity_poly.entity_id
_entity_poly.type
_entity_poly.pdbx_seq_one_letter_code
_entity_poly.pdbx_strand_id
1 'polypeptide(L)'
;MLAESESLPPEVEVYSLAIGEWRMVTALAPIGDVCGRVRQAFINGALHWIALKKVTNNKLINFVMVFDLGDEVFREMELPKLSDEDGYREQPAISAYGNSLALFHGTVRALDIWVINIWVMKEYADASSWTKIFTAAVSRIWISCTKANCF
;
A
#
# COMPACT_ATOMS: atom_id res chain seq x y z
N MET A 1 -18.55 -23.17 19.29
CA MET A 1 -19.00 -22.32 18.17
C MET A 1 -18.66 -20.89 18.58
N LEU A 2 -17.49 -20.38 18.19
CA LEU A 2 -17.10 -19.01 18.52
C LEU A 2 -17.59 -18.12 17.38
N ALA A 3 -18.33 -17.07 17.75
CA ALA A 3 -18.87 -16.09 16.82
C ALA A 3 -17.76 -15.51 15.96
N GLU A 4 -18.00 -15.44 14.65
CA GLU A 4 -17.20 -14.66 13.73
C GLU A 4 -17.27 -13.21 14.20
N SER A 5 -16.16 -12.62 14.60
CA SER A 5 -16.11 -11.18 14.82
C SER A 5 -16.21 -10.52 13.44
N GLU A 6 -17.41 -10.10 13.05
CA GLU A 6 -17.60 -9.28 11.85
C GLU A 6 -16.79 -7.99 12.03
N SER A 7 -15.75 -7.82 11.22
CA SER A 7 -14.97 -6.59 11.17
C SER A 7 -15.80 -5.52 10.47
N LEU A 8 -16.12 -4.44 11.17
CA LEU A 8 -16.87 -3.33 10.61
C LEU A 8 -15.99 -2.48 9.67
N PRO A 9 -16.58 -1.80 8.67
CA PRO A 9 -15.91 -0.75 7.91
C PRO A 9 -15.28 0.30 8.82
N PRO A 10 -14.11 0.85 8.47
CA PRO A 10 -13.55 1.97 9.21
C PRO A 10 -14.44 3.21 9.05
N GLU A 11 -14.56 3.97 10.12
CA GLU A 11 -15.12 5.31 10.09
C GLU A 11 -14.12 6.27 9.43
N VAL A 12 -14.59 7.11 8.52
CA VAL A 12 -13.74 8.05 7.78
C VAL A 12 -14.29 9.46 7.91
N GLU A 13 -13.40 10.39 8.25
CA GLU A 13 -13.69 11.82 8.33
C GLU A 13 -12.85 12.58 7.31
N VAL A 14 -13.44 13.63 6.74
CA VAL A 14 -12.76 14.57 5.85
C VAL A 14 -12.79 15.96 6.47
N TYR A 15 -11.61 16.59 6.55
CA TYR A 15 -11.49 17.98 6.94
C TYR A 15 -11.63 18.88 5.72
N SER A 16 -12.57 19.82 5.75
CA SER A 16 -12.72 20.82 4.70
C SER A 16 -12.11 22.14 5.13
N LEU A 17 -11.05 22.57 4.43
CA LEU A 17 -10.42 23.88 4.66
C LEU A 17 -11.36 25.06 4.37
N ALA A 18 -12.36 24.88 3.49
CA ALA A 18 -13.27 25.94 3.09
C ALA A 18 -14.25 26.32 4.22
N ILE A 19 -14.65 25.35 5.04
CA ILE A 19 -15.57 25.55 6.17
C ILE A 19 -14.88 25.42 7.53
N GLY A 20 -13.67 24.86 7.58
CA GLY A 20 -12.87 24.70 8.80
C GLY A 20 -13.32 23.55 9.70
N GLU A 21 -14.08 22.59 9.19
CA GLU A 21 -14.74 21.53 9.97
C GLU A 21 -14.40 20.13 9.47
N TRP A 22 -14.37 19.18 10.41
CA TRP A 22 -14.37 17.75 10.12
C TRP A 22 -15.81 17.29 9.88
N ARG A 23 -16.01 16.42 8.91
CA ARG A 23 -17.29 15.77 8.66
C ARG A 23 -17.10 14.28 8.40
N MET A 24 -18.08 13.49 8.79
CA MET A 24 -18.15 12.07 8.48
C MET A 24 -18.43 11.86 6.99
N VAL A 25 -17.71 10.91 6.40
CA VAL A 25 -18.03 10.36 5.07
C VAL A 25 -19.08 9.27 5.26
N THR A 26 -20.17 9.35 4.50
CA THR A 26 -21.28 8.38 4.60
C THR A 26 -21.06 7.14 3.74
N ALA A 27 -20.17 7.22 2.74
CA ALA A 27 -19.78 6.08 1.93
C ALA A 27 -19.05 5.04 2.77
N LEU A 28 -19.43 3.77 2.60
CA LEU A 28 -18.80 2.66 3.32
C LEU A 28 -17.42 2.38 2.75
N ALA A 29 -16.40 2.53 3.59
CA ALA A 29 -15.05 2.13 3.25
C ALA A 29 -14.92 0.59 3.21
N PRO A 30 -14.03 0.05 2.35
CA PRO A 30 -13.72 -1.36 2.37
C PRO A 30 -13.21 -1.80 3.74
N ILE A 31 -13.66 -2.96 4.18
CA ILE A 31 -13.18 -3.58 5.42
C ILE A 31 -11.70 -3.92 5.24
N GLY A 32 -10.84 -3.23 5.98
CA GLY A 32 -9.40 -3.43 5.96
C GLY A 32 -8.69 -2.34 6.75
N ASP A 33 -7.46 -2.62 7.15
CA ASP A 33 -6.64 -1.69 7.92
C ASP A 33 -5.56 -1.06 7.02
N VAL A 34 -5.49 0.27 7.05
CA VAL A 34 -4.40 1.04 6.43
C VAL A 34 -3.33 1.22 7.50
N CYS A 35 -2.21 0.50 7.36
CA CYS A 35 -1.19 0.54 8.40
C CYS A 35 -0.57 1.95 8.53
N GLY A 36 -0.52 2.47 9.76
CA GLY A 36 -0.25 3.88 10.06
C GLY A 36 1.14 4.45 9.70
N ARG A 37 1.98 3.69 8.98
CA ARG A 37 3.26 4.18 8.43
C ARG A 37 3.32 4.18 6.90
N VAL A 38 2.21 3.84 6.24
CA VAL A 38 2.20 3.61 4.79
C VAL A 38 2.13 4.94 4.03
N ARG A 39 2.96 5.08 3.00
CA ARG A 39 2.90 6.22 2.06
C ARG A 39 1.62 6.12 1.25
N GLN A 40 0.90 7.23 1.13
CA GLN A 40 -0.26 7.35 0.26
C GLN A 40 0.12 7.94 -1.10
N ALA A 41 -0.61 7.55 -2.14
CA ALA A 41 -0.51 8.17 -3.47
C ALA A 41 -1.77 8.99 -3.74
N PHE A 42 -1.59 10.20 -4.29
CA PHE A 42 -2.69 11.03 -4.78
C PHE A 42 -2.56 11.18 -6.30
N ILE A 43 -3.52 10.62 -7.04
CA ILE A 43 -3.57 10.67 -8.51
C ILE A 43 -5.03 10.60 -8.96
N ASN A 44 -5.37 11.25 -10.08
CA ASN A 44 -6.73 11.25 -10.65
C ASN A 44 -7.84 11.64 -9.65
N GLY A 45 -7.55 12.59 -8.75
CA GLY A 45 -8.51 13.06 -7.74
C GLY A 45 -8.75 12.10 -6.58
N ALA A 46 -8.04 10.97 -6.52
CA ALA A 46 -8.23 9.95 -5.50
C ALA A 46 -6.97 9.69 -4.66
N LEU A 47 -7.19 9.41 -3.37
CA LEU A 47 -6.18 8.92 -2.45
C LEU A 47 -6.11 7.39 -2.54
N HIS A 48 -4.90 6.86 -2.50
CA HIS A 48 -4.62 5.44 -2.64
C HIS A 48 -3.69 4.98 -1.50
N TRP A 49 -4.07 3.91 -0.83
CA TRP A 49 -3.29 3.29 0.24
C TRP A 49 -3.16 1.79 0.03
N ILE A 50 -2.08 1.21 0.54
CA ILE A 50 -2.03 -0.23 0.75
C ILE A 50 -2.78 -0.55 2.04
N ALA A 51 -3.84 -1.33 1.92
CA ALA A 51 -4.63 -1.82 3.03
C ALA A 51 -4.53 -3.36 3.12
N LEU A 52 -4.73 -3.88 4.33
CA LEU A 52 -4.72 -5.30 4.62
C LEU A 52 -6.13 -5.73 5.06
N LYS A 53 -6.69 -6.76 4.42
CA LYS A 53 -7.98 -7.34 4.82
C LYS A 53 -7.91 -8.84 5.04
N LYS A 54 -8.77 -9.32 5.95
CA LYS A 54 -8.95 -10.74 6.26
C LYS A 54 -10.00 -11.32 5.32
N VAL A 55 -9.61 -12.34 4.53
CA VAL A 55 -10.51 -13.03 3.58
C VAL A 55 -11.03 -14.33 4.18
N THR A 56 -10.19 -15.04 4.93
CA THR A 56 -10.57 -16.23 5.71
C THR A 56 -9.83 -16.22 7.04
N ASN A 57 -10.16 -17.14 7.95
CA ASN A 57 -9.52 -17.19 9.28
C ASN A 57 -7.99 -17.21 9.25
N ASN A 58 -7.38 -17.77 8.20
CA ASN A 58 -5.94 -17.91 8.08
C ASN A 58 -5.36 -17.15 6.88
N LYS A 59 -6.13 -16.28 6.22
CA LYS A 59 -5.69 -15.58 5.00
C LYS A 59 -5.94 -14.08 5.09
N LEU A 60 -4.83 -13.34 5.12
CA LEU A 60 -4.79 -11.89 4.95
C LEU A 60 -4.32 -11.58 3.53
N ILE A 61 -4.92 -10.57 2.89
CA ILE A 61 -4.48 -10.09 1.58
C ILE A 61 -4.28 -8.58 1.61
N ASN A 62 -3.26 -8.12 0.89
CA ASN A 62 -3.08 -6.70 0.62
C ASN A 62 -3.90 -6.32 -0.62
N PHE A 63 -4.44 -5.10 -0.61
CA PHE A 63 -5.14 -4.49 -1.74
C PHE A 63 -4.89 -2.98 -1.73
N VAL A 64 -5.21 -2.30 -2.84
CA VAL A 64 -5.21 -0.83 -2.87
C VAL A 64 -6.59 -0.36 -2.45
N MET A 65 -6.68 0.33 -1.31
CA MET A 65 -7.87 1.08 -0.94
C MET A 65 -7.82 2.43 -1.63
N VAL A 66 -8.92 2.80 -2.27
CA VAL A 66 -9.04 4.04 -3.04
C VAL A 66 -10.16 4.86 -2.46
N PHE A 67 -9.91 6.13 -2.19
CA PHE A 67 -10.93 7.11 -1.81
C PHE A 67 -10.92 8.24 -2.83
N ASP A 68 -11.99 8.34 -3.61
CA ASP A 68 -12.20 9.42 -4.57
C ASP A 68 -12.65 10.67 -3.82
N LEU A 69 -11.88 11.76 -3.87
CA LEU A 69 -12.24 12.99 -3.15
C LEU A 69 -13.34 13.79 -3.86
N GLY A 70 -13.56 13.57 -5.15
CA GLY A 70 -14.58 14.30 -5.92
C GLY A 70 -15.97 13.73 -5.65
N ASP A 71 -16.11 12.42 -5.80
CA ASP A 71 -17.38 11.71 -5.60
C ASP A 71 -17.56 11.20 -4.16
N GLU A 72 -16.51 11.24 -3.34
CA GLU A 72 -16.48 10.74 -1.96
C GLU A 72 -16.86 9.26 -1.83
N VAL A 73 -16.44 8.47 -2.81
CA VAL A 73 -16.68 7.02 -2.86
C VAL A 73 -15.39 6.24 -2.64
N PHE A 74 -15.54 5.06 -2.05
CA PHE A 74 -14.44 4.12 -1.92
C PHE A 74 -14.47 3.04 -2.99
N ARG A 75 -13.28 2.61 -3.41
CA ARG A 75 -13.07 1.51 -4.34
C ARG A 75 -11.91 0.63 -3.86
N GLU A 76 -11.89 -0.60 -4.33
CA GLU A 76 -10.74 -1.48 -4.17
C GLU A 76 -10.06 -1.69 -5.52
N MET A 77 -8.74 -1.82 -5.53
CA MET A 77 -7.99 -2.34 -6.67
C MET A 77 -7.09 -3.49 -6.21
N GLU A 78 -6.99 -4.52 -7.05
CA GLU A 78 -6.10 -5.64 -6.79
C GLU A 78 -4.64 -5.25 -7.01
N LEU A 79 -3.77 -5.86 -6.20
CA LEU A 79 -2.32 -5.80 -6.40
C LEU A 79 -1.87 -6.78 -7.48
N PRO A 80 -0.67 -6.60 -8.07
CA PRO A 80 -0.08 -7.62 -8.93
C PRO A 80 -0.04 -8.98 -8.23
N LYS A 81 -0.26 -10.05 -9.00
CA LYS A 81 0.00 -11.41 -8.54
C LYS A 81 1.50 -11.57 -8.33
N LEU A 82 1.92 -11.48 -7.07
CA LEU A 82 3.31 -11.71 -6.67
C LEU A 82 3.60 -13.22 -6.68
N SER A 83 4.80 -13.59 -7.12
CA SER A 83 5.24 -14.99 -7.12
C SER A 83 5.58 -15.47 -5.71
N ASP A 84 5.64 -16.78 -5.48
CA ASP A 84 6.04 -17.35 -4.18
C ASP A 84 7.47 -16.93 -3.77
N GLU A 85 8.34 -16.60 -4.74
CA GLU A 85 9.68 -16.05 -4.50
C GLU A 85 9.67 -14.59 -3.99
N ASP A 86 8.57 -13.88 -4.17
CA ASP A 86 8.39 -12.50 -3.75
C ASP A 86 7.91 -12.42 -2.28
N GLY A 87 8.19 -13.42 -1.44
CA GLY A 87 7.66 -13.59 -0.07
C GLY A 87 7.25 -12.31 0.70
N TYR A 88 6.06 -12.33 1.29
CA TYR A 88 5.40 -11.20 1.96
C TYR A 88 5.98 -10.88 3.37
N ARG A 89 7.29 -10.63 3.47
CA ARG A 89 7.87 -10.24 4.77
C ARG A 89 7.69 -8.77 5.10
N GLU A 90 7.59 -7.90 4.10
CA GLU A 90 7.40 -6.46 4.29
C GLU A 90 6.11 -5.98 3.63
N GLN A 91 5.51 -4.95 4.24
CA GLN A 91 4.31 -4.32 3.70
C GLN A 91 4.68 -3.49 2.47
N PRO A 92 4.00 -3.68 1.33
CA PRO A 92 4.33 -2.95 0.12
C PRO A 92 3.95 -1.47 0.27
N ALA A 93 4.62 -0.61 -0.49
CA ALA A 93 4.32 0.82 -0.55
C ALA A 93 3.78 1.21 -1.92
N ILE A 94 2.86 2.18 -1.94
CA ILE A 94 2.27 2.72 -3.18
C ILE A 94 2.77 4.14 -3.42
N SER A 95 2.91 4.53 -4.69
CA SER A 95 3.25 5.88 -5.13
C SER A 95 2.52 6.23 -6.42
N ALA A 96 2.33 7.51 -6.67
CA ALA A 96 1.98 7.99 -8.01
C ALA A 96 3.17 7.76 -8.97
N TYR A 97 2.87 7.41 -10.22
CA TYR A 97 3.83 7.29 -11.31
C TYR A 97 3.16 7.66 -12.63
N GLY A 98 3.55 8.80 -13.21
CA GLY A 98 2.83 9.38 -14.34
C GLY A 98 1.37 9.62 -13.98
N ASN A 99 0.44 9.12 -14.81
CA ASN A 99 -1.01 9.22 -14.58
C ASN A 99 -1.60 7.97 -13.89
N SER A 100 -0.75 7.14 -13.28
CA SER A 100 -1.14 5.86 -12.67
C SER A 100 -0.34 5.57 -11.39
N LEU A 101 -0.30 4.31 -10.98
CA LEU A 101 0.29 3.85 -9.73
C LEU A 101 1.56 3.03 -9.94
N ALA A 102 2.50 3.18 -9.00
CA ALA A 102 3.64 2.30 -8.83
C ALA A 102 3.58 1.62 -7.45
N LEU A 103 3.90 0.33 -7.42
CA LEU A 103 4.00 -0.49 -6.23
C LEU A 103 5.47 -0.84 -5.98
N PHE A 104 5.93 -0.57 -4.77
CA PHE A 104 7.24 -0.96 -4.27
C PHE A 104 7.07 -2.14 -3.33
N HIS A 105 7.71 -3.25 -3.68
CA HIS A 105 7.60 -4.49 -2.93
C HIS A 105 9.00 -4.98 -2.53
N GLY A 106 9.30 -4.86 -1.23
CA GLY A 106 10.56 -5.29 -0.63
C GLY A 106 10.50 -6.73 -0.14
N THR A 107 11.53 -7.52 -0.43
CA THR A 107 11.68 -8.89 0.06
C THR A 107 13.10 -9.12 0.57
N VAL A 108 13.23 -9.90 1.63
CA VAL A 108 14.55 -10.33 2.13
C VAL A 108 14.83 -11.73 1.61
N ARG A 109 15.87 -11.87 0.78
CA ARG A 109 16.37 -13.16 0.30
C ARG A 109 17.46 -13.70 1.26
N ALA A 110 17.99 -14.88 0.95
CA ALA A 110 19.11 -15.45 1.69
C ALA A 110 20.30 -14.48 1.75
N LEU A 111 21.12 -14.59 2.81
CA LEU A 111 22.31 -13.76 3.04
C LEU A 111 22.03 -12.25 3.23
N ASP A 112 20.87 -11.89 3.79
CA ASP A 112 20.45 -10.51 4.07
C ASP A 112 20.48 -9.57 2.84
N ILE A 113 20.27 -10.14 1.65
CA ILE A 113 20.09 -9.38 0.42
C ILE A 113 18.65 -8.90 0.36
N TRP A 114 18.46 -7.59 0.40
CA TRP A 114 17.15 -6.97 0.24
C TRP A 114 16.88 -6.76 -1.25
N VAL A 115 15.75 -7.27 -1.73
CA VAL A 115 15.33 -7.13 -3.13
C VAL A 115 14.10 -6.23 -3.18
N ILE A 116 14.16 -5.21 -4.02
CA ILE A 116 13.02 -4.35 -4.32
C ILE A 116 12.52 -4.73 -5.71
N ASN A 117 11.25 -5.06 -5.79
CA ASN A 117 10.52 -5.12 -7.04
C ASN A 117 9.68 -3.86 -7.20
N ILE A 118 9.73 -3.24 -8.38
CA ILE A 118 8.88 -2.10 -8.74
C ILE A 118 7.92 -2.55 -9.83
N TRP A 119 6.63 -2.42 -9.54
CA TRP A 119 5.55 -2.66 -10.48
C TRP A 119 4.87 -1.35 -10.83
N VAL A 120 4.41 -1.22 -12.07
CA VAL A 120 3.62 -0.07 -12.53
C VAL A 120 2.32 -0.57 -13.15
N MET A 121 1.21 0.03 -12.75
CA MET A 121 -0.09 -0.17 -13.37
C MET A 121 -0.11 0.66 -14.65
N LYS A 122 -0.02 0.00 -15.82
CA LYS A 122 0.09 0.72 -17.11
C LYS A 122 -1.18 1.49 -17.46
N GLU A 123 -2.34 0.89 -17.18
CA GLU A 123 -3.66 1.48 -17.38
C GLU A 123 -4.31 1.68 -16.01
N TYR A 124 -4.60 2.94 -15.66
CA TYR A 124 -5.13 3.27 -14.34
C TYR A 124 -6.46 2.54 -14.08
N ALA A 125 -6.62 2.03 -12.85
CA ALA A 125 -7.75 1.22 -12.40
C ALA A 125 -7.91 -0.15 -13.08
N ASP A 126 -6.99 -0.56 -13.96
CA ASP A 126 -6.95 -1.91 -14.50
C ASP A 126 -5.85 -2.74 -13.82
N ALA A 127 -6.26 -3.58 -12.87
CA ALA A 127 -5.34 -4.46 -12.15
C ALA A 127 -4.64 -5.49 -13.06
N SER A 128 -5.18 -5.81 -14.24
CA SER A 128 -4.50 -6.71 -15.18
C SER A 128 -3.29 -6.06 -15.84
N SER A 129 -3.20 -4.72 -15.80
CA SER A 129 -2.14 -3.93 -16.44
C SER A 129 -0.88 -3.77 -15.58
N TRP A 130 -0.85 -4.33 -14.36
CA TRP A 130 0.34 -4.31 -13.52
C TRP A 130 1.51 -5.02 -14.21
N THR A 131 2.60 -4.28 -14.41
CA THR A 131 3.81 -4.78 -15.06
C THR A 131 5.02 -4.54 -14.16
N LYS A 132 5.82 -5.59 -13.89
CA LYS A 132 7.10 -5.44 -13.20
C LYS A 132 8.08 -4.74 -14.16
N ILE A 133 8.55 -3.57 -13.80
CA ILE A 133 9.46 -2.77 -14.64
C ILE A 133 10.90 -2.80 -14.16
N PHE A 134 11.13 -3.16 -12.90
CA PHE A 134 12.46 -3.13 -12.31
C PHE A 134 12.58 -4.06 -11.11
N THR A 135 13.77 -4.64 -10.94
CA THR A 135 14.19 -5.36 -9.74
C THR A 135 15.59 -4.90 -9.37
N ALA A 136 15.79 -4.50 -8.12
CA ALA A 136 17.10 -4.19 -7.56
C ALA A 136 17.39 -5.09 -6.37
N ALA A 137 18.63 -5.54 -6.24
CA ALA A 137 19.14 -6.22 -5.06
C ALA A 137 20.14 -5.30 -4.35
N VAL A 138 19.96 -5.13 -3.05
CA VAL A 138 20.80 -4.34 -2.17
C VAL A 138 21.34 -5.28 -1.10
N SER A 139 22.65 -5.51 -1.10
CA SER A 139 23.30 -6.18 0.03
C SER A 139 23.44 -5.18 1.17
N ARG A 140 23.29 -5.64 2.41
CA ARG A 140 23.73 -4.86 3.57
C ARG A 140 25.25 -4.70 3.51
N ILE A 141 25.74 -3.67 2.84
CA ILE A 141 27.10 -3.18 3.04
C ILE A 141 27.10 -2.56 4.44
N TRP A 142 27.86 -3.14 5.35
CA TRP A 142 28.15 -2.51 6.64
C TRP A 142 28.89 -1.20 6.36
N ILE A 143 28.18 -0.07 6.35
CA ILE A 143 28.83 1.24 6.42
C ILE A 143 29.15 1.44 7.91
N SER A 144 30.28 0.89 8.36
CA SER A 144 30.84 1.35 9.62
C SER A 144 31.31 2.78 9.40
N CYS A 145 30.60 3.73 10.00
CA CYS A 145 31.12 5.07 10.17
C CYS A 145 32.25 4.95 11.21
N THR A 146 33.48 4.69 10.76
CA THR A 146 34.65 4.90 11.62
C THR A 146 34.70 6.40 11.87
N LYS A 147 34.44 6.82 13.11
CA LYS A 147 34.69 8.18 13.56
C LYS A 147 36.09 8.56 13.08
N ALA A 148 36.19 9.50 12.14
CA ALA A 148 37.42 10.21 11.91
C ALA A 148 37.76 10.94 13.22
N ASN A 149 38.99 10.75 13.67
CA ASN A 149 39.55 11.28 14.90
C ASN A 149 39.23 12.78 15.05
N CYS A 150 38.49 13.13 16.11
CA CYS A 150 38.68 14.41 16.79
C CYS A 150 39.67 14.15 17.91
N PHE A 151 40.92 14.58 17.74
CA PHE A 151 41.80 15.29 18.67
C PHE A 151 43.07 15.71 17.91
#